data_AF-A0A1G9LXU6-F1
#
_entry.id   AF-A0A1G9LXU6-F1
#
_cell.length_a   1.000
_cell.length_b   1.000
_cell.length_c   1.000
_cell.angle_alpha   90.00
_cell.angle_beta   90.00
_cell.angle_gamma   90.00
#
_symmetry.space_group_name_H-M   'P 1'
#
loop_
_entity.id
_entity.type
_entity.pdbx_description
1 polymer ?
#
loop_
_entity_poly.entity_id
_entity_poly.type
_entity_poly.pdbx_seq_one_letter_code
_entity_poly.pdbx_strand_id
1 'polypeptide(L)'
;MPVTVIVGGQFGGEGKGKVAHYLAREMGAKVAVRVGGSNSGHTVITPDGNPLILRQLPTPSILPDVHCVLGAGSYIDIDILFDEIAKTGLSDDRLHIDPNAVIVTDNDKRAEENSCLRKSIGSTLSGTGAALARRISRDGSTRLAKDDERLKSYVAPVVLYMRDLLSKGKRIIIEGTQGFGLSVLHSQYYPYATSRDTSAAAFVSEAGLSPLDVDDVVLVIRTYPIRVGGNSGPLKNEVDWNVVSLSSGSGKSLLELTSVTKTKRRVAIFDPKIVINAIECNNPSRIVMNHLDYICSNIKKDCFEIKASEFIKSVEFNIRKKIDYVGTSNSSLVKTPN
;
A
#
# COMPACT_ATOMS: atom_id res chain seq x y z
N MET A 1 -4.72 17.38 14.93
CA MET A 1 -5.44 16.15 14.59
C MET A 1 -4.42 15.22 13.96
N PRO A 2 -4.08 14.06 14.53
CA PRO A 2 -2.86 13.36 14.14
C PRO A 2 -3.11 12.08 13.32
N VAL A 3 -3.74 12.17 12.14
CA VAL A 3 -3.93 11.02 11.24
C VAL A 3 -3.20 11.24 9.91
N THR A 4 -2.26 10.35 9.62
CA THR A 4 -1.54 10.30 8.35
C THR A 4 -2.11 9.19 7.47
N VAL A 5 -2.43 9.49 6.21
CA VAL A 5 -2.92 8.53 5.22
C VAL A 5 -1.90 8.34 4.12
N ILE A 6 -1.49 7.11 3.86
CA ILE A 6 -0.47 6.78 2.86
C ILE A 6 -1.15 6.14 1.65
N VAL A 7 -1.07 6.79 0.50
CA VAL A 7 -1.74 6.38 -0.75
C VAL A 7 -0.72 6.17 -1.88
N GLY A 8 -1.03 5.30 -2.83
CA GLY A 8 -0.17 5.06 -4.00
C GLY A 8 -0.63 5.93 -5.17
N GLY A 9 0.28 6.62 -5.85
CA GLY A 9 -0.08 7.52 -6.96
C GLY A 9 -0.11 6.89 -8.34
N GLN A 10 0.22 5.60 -8.47
CA GLN A 10 0.36 4.92 -9.77
C GLN A 10 -0.41 3.59 -9.75
N PHE A 11 0.17 2.47 -10.21
CA PHE A 11 -0.51 1.19 -10.36
C PHE A 11 -0.08 0.14 -9.32
N GLY A 12 0.35 0.58 -8.13
CA GLY A 12 0.84 -0.31 -7.08
C GLY A 12 2.35 -0.56 -7.13
N GLY A 13 2.90 -1.08 -6.04
CA GLY A 13 4.34 -1.38 -5.91
C GLY A 13 5.24 -0.14 -5.78
N GLU A 14 4.69 1.00 -5.35
CA GLU A 14 5.40 2.26 -5.15
C GLU A 14 6.23 2.30 -3.85
N GLY A 15 6.14 1.27 -2.99
CA GLY A 15 6.90 1.22 -1.73
C GLY A 15 6.18 1.82 -0.52
N LYS A 16 4.83 1.83 -0.52
CA LYS A 16 4.00 2.32 0.59
C LYS A 16 4.35 1.70 1.95
N GLY A 17 4.61 0.39 2.01
CA GLY A 17 5.01 -0.28 3.25
C GLY A 17 6.28 0.33 3.88
N LYS A 18 7.32 0.51 3.08
CA LYS A 18 8.53 1.21 3.51
C LYS A 18 8.23 2.61 4.06
N VAL A 19 7.37 3.37 3.36
CA VAL A 19 6.97 4.72 3.79
C VAL A 19 6.17 4.70 5.09
N ALA A 20 5.22 3.77 5.23
CA ALA A 20 4.42 3.60 6.43
C ALA A 20 5.28 3.23 7.64
N HIS A 21 6.17 2.26 7.48
CA HIS A 21 7.13 1.88 8.52
C HIS A 21 8.02 3.07 8.93
N TYR A 22 8.60 3.78 7.96
CA TYR A 22 9.48 4.92 8.23
C TYR A 22 8.75 6.06 8.97
N LEU A 23 7.59 6.50 8.46
CA LEU A 23 6.82 7.58 9.05
C LEU A 23 6.22 7.18 10.41
N ALA A 24 5.82 5.92 10.59
CA ALA A 24 5.34 5.45 11.89
C ALA A 24 6.41 5.61 12.98
N ARG A 25 7.64 5.24 12.66
CA ARG A 25 8.79 5.42 13.56
C ARG A 25 9.12 6.90 13.77
N GLU A 26 9.23 7.68 12.68
CA GLU A 26 9.61 9.09 12.75
C GLU A 26 8.59 9.94 13.52
N MET A 27 7.29 9.70 13.30
CA MET A 27 6.21 10.48 13.89
C MET A 27 5.73 9.94 15.24
N GLY A 28 6.34 8.87 15.76
CA GLY A 28 5.93 8.21 17.01
C GLY A 28 4.48 7.71 16.96
N ALA A 29 4.08 7.09 15.85
CA ALA A 29 2.73 6.56 15.67
C ALA A 29 2.42 5.51 16.75
N LYS A 30 1.25 5.62 17.38
CA LYS A 30 0.78 4.64 18.36
C LYS A 30 -0.04 3.52 17.71
N VAL A 31 -0.69 3.84 16.59
CA VAL A 31 -1.52 2.90 15.83
C VAL A 31 -1.14 2.93 14.36
N ALA A 32 -1.09 1.75 13.74
CA ALA A 32 -1.10 1.57 12.30
C ALA A 32 -2.36 0.81 11.88
N VAL A 33 -3.11 1.36 10.93
CA VAL A 33 -4.30 0.75 10.36
C VAL A 33 -3.95 0.17 9.00
N ARG A 34 -4.28 -1.11 8.77
CA ARG A 34 -4.27 -1.70 7.42
C ARG A 34 -5.67 -1.71 6.85
N VAL A 35 -5.82 -1.14 5.67
CA VAL A 35 -7.08 -1.12 4.91
C VAL A 35 -7.03 -2.12 3.76
N GLY A 36 -8.19 -2.43 3.20
CA GLY A 36 -8.32 -3.38 2.12
C GLY A 36 -8.22 -4.85 2.52
N GLY A 37 -7.39 -5.64 1.84
CA GLY A 37 -7.32 -7.09 2.03
C GLY A 37 -6.01 -7.70 1.54
N SER A 38 -5.93 -9.03 1.56
CA SER A 38 -4.68 -9.76 1.34
C SER A 38 -4.14 -9.73 -0.10
N ASN A 39 -4.80 -9.00 -1.02
CA ASN A 39 -4.40 -8.84 -2.42
C ASN A 39 -3.26 -7.82 -2.64
N SER A 40 -2.78 -7.16 -1.59
CA SER A 40 -1.59 -6.29 -1.63
C SER A 40 -0.50 -6.82 -0.71
N GLY A 41 0.71 -7.01 -1.22
CA GLY A 41 1.89 -7.34 -0.42
C GLY A 41 2.81 -6.15 -0.28
N HIS A 42 3.08 -5.74 0.96
CA HIS A 42 3.96 -4.63 1.30
C HIS A 42 5.23 -5.16 1.96
N THR A 43 6.37 -4.76 1.43
CA THR A 43 7.68 -5.18 1.95
C THR A 43 8.19 -4.18 2.96
N VAL A 44 8.74 -4.70 4.06
CA VAL A 44 9.50 -3.97 5.08
C VAL A 44 10.81 -4.71 5.33
N ILE A 45 11.85 -3.99 5.75
CA ILE A 45 13.12 -4.59 6.17
C ILE A 45 13.06 -4.76 7.69
N THR A 46 13.26 -5.98 8.17
CA THR A 46 13.27 -6.32 9.59
C THR A 46 14.55 -5.83 10.28
N PRO A 47 14.60 -5.77 11.62
CA PRO A 47 15.78 -5.29 12.35
C PRO A 47 17.08 -6.07 12.06
N ASP A 48 16.97 -7.35 11.73
CA ASP A 48 18.05 -8.24 11.29
C ASP A 48 18.44 -8.06 9.81
N GLY A 49 17.81 -7.12 9.09
CA GLY A 49 18.15 -6.74 7.72
C GLY A 49 17.45 -7.54 6.62
N ASN A 50 16.53 -8.44 6.98
CA ASN A 50 15.85 -9.32 6.04
C ASN A 50 14.55 -8.69 5.48
N PRO A 51 14.18 -8.95 4.21
CA PRO A 51 12.92 -8.49 3.67
C PRO A 51 11.75 -9.36 4.17
N LEU A 52 10.74 -8.73 4.77
CA LEU A 52 9.48 -9.35 5.16
C LEU A 52 8.33 -8.75 4.34
N ILE A 53 7.47 -9.62 3.79
CA ILE A 53 6.30 -9.22 3.02
C ILE A 53 5.05 -9.46 3.88
N LEU A 54 4.27 -8.40 4.10
CA LEU A 54 3.00 -8.44 4.82
C LEU A 54 1.84 -8.08 3.89
N ARG A 55 0.74 -8.80 4.04
CA ARG A 55 -0.48 -8.70 3.25
C ARG A 55 -1.65 -8.25 4.12
N GLN A 56 -1.71 -8.72 5.36
CA GLN A 56 -2.77 -8.46 6.33
C GLN A 56 -2.36 -7.47 7.41
N LEU A 57 -1.17 -7.63 7.97
CA LEU A 57 -0.65 -6.69 8.95
C LEU A 57 -0.07 -5.46 8.25
N PRO A 58 -0.21 -4.26 8.85
CA PRO A 58 0.51 -3.09 8.40
C PRO A 58 2.01 -3.27 8.67
N THR A 59 2.87 -2.72 7.83
CA THR A 59 4.34 -2.80 7.96
C THR A 59 4.92 -2.17 9.23
N PRO A 60 4.30 -1.15 9.85
CA PRO A 60 4.62 -0.75 11.21
C PRO A 60 4.43 -1.81 12.30
N SER A 61 3.77 -2.95 12.04
CA SER A 61 3.55 -4.03 13.04
C SER A 61 4.83 -4.57 13.69
N ILE A 62 5.96 -4.50 12.98
CA ILE A 62 7.27 -4.92 13.49
C ILE A 62 7.90 -3.89 14.46
N LEU A 63 7.28 -2.72 14.64
CA LEU A 63 7.71 -1.73 15.63
C LEU A 63 7.13 -2.10 17.01
N PRO A 64 7.92 -2.06 18.09
CA PRO A 64 7.51 -2.60 19.40
C PRO A 64 6.30 -1.86 19.99
N ASP A 65 6.20 -0.54 19.82
CA ASP A 65 5.18 0.28 20.48
C ASP A 65 3.91 0.53 19.64
N VAL A 66 3.85 -0.01 18.43
CA VAL A 66 2.74 0.20 17.49
C VAL A 66 1.68 -0.87 17.67
N HIS A 67 0.44 -0.44 17.86
CA HIS A 67 -0.74 -1.30 17.82
C HIS A 67 -1.27 -1.36 16.38
N CYS A 68 -1.66 -2.54 15.94
CA CYS A 68 -2.24 -2.79 14.63
C CYS A 68 -3.76 -2.80 14.71
N VAL A 69 -4.41 -2.10 13.80
CA VAL A 69 -5.87 -2.10 13.65
C VAL A 69 -6.24 -2.62 12.27
N LEU A 70 -7.19 -3.56 12.23
CA LEU A 70 -7.93 -3.95 11.04
C LEU A 70 -9.36 -3.40 11.17
N GLY A 71 -9.68 -2.39 10.38
CA GLY A 71 -10.97 -1.69 10.44
C GLY A 71 -12.12 -2.49 9.84
N ALA A 72 -13.34 -1.96 9.92
CA ALA A 72 -14.54 -2.59 9.34
C ALA A 72 -14.44 -2.76 7.81
N GLY A 73 -13.59 -1.98 7.13
CA GLY A 73 -13.29 -2.12 5.71
C GLY A 73 -12.33 -3.26 5.36
N SER A 74 -11.72 -3.91 6.35
CA SER A 74 -10.74 -4.98 6.14
C SER A 74 -11.38 -6.30 5.70
N TYR A 75 -10.68 -7.02 4.82
CA TYR A 75 -11.02 -8.34 4.30
C TYR A 75 -9.95 -9.34 4.73
N ILE A 76 -10.31 -10.20 5.68
CA ILE A 76 -9.41 -11.01 6.46
C ILE A 76 -9.31 -12.43 5.91
N ASP A 77 -8.20 -12.77 5.28
CA ASP A 77 -7.73 -14.14 5.17
C ASP A 77 -7.04 -14.52 6.49
N ILE A 78 -7.64 -15.46 7.22
CA ILE A 78 -7.26 -15.78 8.59
C ILE A 78 -5.92 -16.52 8.63
N ASP A 79 -5.65 -17.42 7.68
CA ASP A 79 -4.42 -18.22 7.68
C ASP A 79 -3.21 -17.33 7.40
N ILE A 80 -3.36 -16.36 6.49
CA ILE A 80 -2.34 -15.34 6.22
C ILE A 80 -2.13 -14.45 7.44
N LEU A 81 -3.20 -14.04 8.13
CA LEU A 81 -3.08 -13.20 9.32
C LEU A 81 -2.28 -13.89 10.41
N PHE A 82 -2.58 -15.15 10.73
CA PHE A 82 -1.85 -15.90 11.76
C PHE A 82 -0.39 -16.20 11.37
N ASP A 83 -0.12 -16.50 10.11
CA ASP A 83 1.25 -16.64 9.60
C ASP A 83 2.05 -15.33 9.76
N GLU A 84 1.42 -14.18 9.49
CA GLU A 84 2.04 -12.87 9.67
C GLU A 84 2.23 -12.49 11.14
N ILE A 85 1.29 -12.83 12.03
CA ILE A 85 1.46 -12.64 13.49
C ILE A 85 2.70 -13.41 13.97
N ALA A 86 2.85 -14.68 13.57
CA ALA A 86 4.00 -15.49 13.93
C ALA A 86 5.32 -14.92 13.40
N LYS A 87 5.35 -14.44 12.15
CA LYS A 87 6.55 -13.86 11.53
C LYS A 87 6.96 -12.50 12.11
N THR A 88 6.00 -11.71 12.56
CA THR A 88 6.24 -10.37 13.12
C THR A 88 6.51 -10.38 14.62
N GLY A 89 6.13 -11.46 15.32
CA GLY A 89 6.13 -11.48 16.79
C GLY A 89 5.15 -10.48 17.39
N LEU A 90 4.07 -10.14 16.65
CA LEU A 90 3.04 -9.24 17.15
C LEU A 90 2.34 -9.89 18.35
N SER A 91 2.33 -9.21 19.48
CA SER A 91 1.68 -9.72 20.69
C SER A 91 0.16 -9.52 20.60
N ASP A 92 -0.60 -10.41 21.25
CA ASP A 92 -2.05 -10.44 21.11
C ASP A 92 -2.73 -9.11 21.51
N ASP A 93 -2.19 -8.42 22.52
CA ASP A 93 -2.68 -7.12 23.00
C ASP A 93 -2.46 -5.96 22.01
N ARG A 94 -1.61 -6.17 20.99
CA ARG A 94 -1.28 -5.18 19.96
C ARG A 94 -2.08 -5.36 18.67
N LEU A 95 -2.95 -6.35 18.54
CA LEU A 95 -3.84 -6.50 17.39
C LEU A 95 -5.31 -6.27 17.76
N HIS A 96 -5.95 -5.36 17.04
CA HIS A 96 -7.34 -4.96 17.26
C HIS A 96 -8.12 -5.09 15.94
N ILE A 97 -9.18 -5.89 15.93
CA ILE A 97 -9.97 -6.18 14.73
C ILE A 97 -11.40 -5.69 14.93
N ASP A 98 -11.92 -4.91 14.00
CA ASP A 98 -13.33 -4.50 14.04
C ASP A 98 -14.25 -5.72 13.93
N PRO A 99 -15.31 -5.83 14.76
CA PRO A 99 -16.25 -6.94 14.69
C PRO A 99 -16.91 -7.12 13.31
N ASN A 100 -16.97 -6.07 12.48
CA ASN A 100 -17.57 -6.07 11.14
C ASN A 100 -16.54 -6.19 10.01
N ALA A 101 -15.26 -6.45 10.31
CA ALA A 101 -14.32 -6.86 9.28
C ALA A 101 -14.78 -8.17 8.64
N VAL A 102 -14.63 -8.32 7.32
CA VAL A 102 -15.14 -9.48 6.58
C VAL A 102 -14.10 -10.58 6.54
N ILE A 103 -14.50 -11.82 6.76
CA ILE A 103 -13.62 -12.98 6.57
C ILE A 103 -13.69 -13.46 5.12
N VAL A 104 -12.54 -13.54 4.48
CA VAL A 104 -12.37 -14.18 3.17
C VAL A 104 -12.39 -15.68 3.36
N THR A 105 -13.34 -16.35 2.71
CA THR A 105 -13.56 -17.80 2.83
C THR A 105 -12.91 -18.55 1.68
N ASP A 106 -12.76 -19.87 1.84
CA ASP A 106 -12.28 -20.74 0.75
C ASP A 106 -13.22 -20.73 -0.46
N ASN A 107 -14.52 -20.53 -0.25
CA ASN A 107 -15.47 -20.37 -1.35
C ASN A 107 -15.21 -19.09 -2.14
N ASP A 108 -14.83 -17.99 -1.47
CA ASP A 108 -14.46 -16.75 -2.16
C ASP A 108 -13.18 -16.96 -2.99
N LYS A 109 -12.18 -17.66 -2.44
CA LYS A 109 -10.94 -18.01 -3.15
C LYS A 109 -11.22 -18.87 -4.38
N ARG A 110 -11.98 -19.97 -4.22
CA ARG A 110 -12.39 -20.86 -5.31
C ARG A 110 -13.22 -20.16 -6.37
N ALA A 111 -14.12 -19.25 -5.97
CA ALA A 111 -14.92 -18.47 -6.91
C ALA A 111 -14.04 -17.60 -7.81
N GLU A 112 -13.00 -16.97 -7.24
CA GLU A 112 -12.01 -16.24 -8.05
C GLU A 112 -11.18 -17.20 -8.92
N GLU A 113 -10.70 -18.33 -8.39
CA GLU A 113 -9.88 -19.31 -9.13
C GLU A 113 -10.61 -19.90 -10.35
N ASN A 114 -11.90 -20.20 -10.20
CA ASN A 114 -12.74 -20.73 -11.28
C ASN A 114 -13.20 -19.66 -12.28
N SER A 115 -12.88 -18.39 -12.03
CA SER A 115 -13.21 -17.28 -12.93
C SER A 115 -12.15 -17.06 -13.99
N CYS A 116 -12.48 -16.25 -15.01
CA CYS A 116 -11.51 -15.79 -16.00
C CYS A 116 -10.65 -14.61 -15.50
N LEU A 117 -10.79 -14.14 -14.25
CA LEU A 117 -10.21 -12.88 -13.76
C LEU A 117 -8.67 -12.84 -13.83
N ARG A 118 -7.98 -13.95 -13.60
CA ARG A 118 -6.51 -13.98 -13.74
C ARG A 118 -6.07 -13.74 -15.20
N LYS A 119 -6.78 -14.34 -16.16
CA LYS A 119 -6.50 -14.17 -17.59
C LYS A 119 -6.97 -12.81 -18.11
N SER A 120 -8.12 -12.32 -17.64
CA SER A 120 -8.73 -11.09 -18.15
C SER A 120 -8.15 -9.82 -17.56
N ILE A 121 -7.85 -9.78 -16.25
CA ILE A 121 -7.42 -8.55 -15.57
C ILE A 121 -6.15 -8.71 -14.70
N GLY A 122 -5.56 -9.91 -14.65
CA GLY A 122 -4.38 -10.18 -13.83
C GLY A 122 -4.65 -10.24 -12.32
N SER A 123 -5.84 -10.69 -11.91
CA SER A 123 -6.22 -10.82 -10.49
C SER A 123 -5.25 -11.70 -9.69
N THR A 124 -5.07 -11.38 -8.40
CA THR A 124 -4.27 -12.17 -7.46
C THR A 124 -4.97 -13.45 -7.00
N LEU A 125 -6.26 -13.63 -7.31
CA LEU A 125 -7.07 -14.78 -6.89
C LEU A 125 -7.05 -14.98 -5.37
N SER A 126 -7.20 -13.88 -4.63
CA SER A 126 -7.10 -13.89 -3.16
C SER A 126 -8.44 -14.15 -2.48
N GLY A 127 -9.55 -14.16 -3.23
CA GLY A 127 -10.91 -14.17 -2.71
C GLY A 127 -11.42 -12.79 -2.25
N THR A 128 -10.58 -11.75 -2.21
CA THR A 128 -10.97 -10.43 -1.71
C THR A 128 -12.10 -9.79 -2.53
N GLY A 129 -12.08 -9.91 -3.86
CA GLY A 129 -13.12 -9.37 -4.73
C GLY A 129 -14.43 -10.13 -4.59
N ALA A 130 -14.37 -11.46 -4.54
CA ALA A 130 -15.56 -12.30 -4.30
C ALA A 130 -16.17 -12.02 -2.92
N ALA A 131 -15.35 -11.92 -1.87
CA ALA A 131 -15.81 -11.58 -0.52
C ALA A 131 -16.45 -10.18 -0.47
N LEU A 132 -15.92 -9.20 -1.21
CA LEU A 132 -16.54 -7.88 -1.34
C LEU A 132 -17.89 -7.95 -2.03
N ALA A 133 -18.00 -8.68 -3.14
CA ALA A 133 -19.27 -8.89 -3.84
C ALA A 133 -20.32 -9.54 -2.91
N ARG A 134 -19.89 -10.53 -2.11
CA ARG A 134 -20.72 -11.17 -1.07
C ARG A 134 -21.17 -10.19 0.02
N ARG A 135 -20.32 -9.26 0.46
CA ARG A 135 -20.74 -8.20 1.39
C ARG A 135 -21.79 -7.27 0.77
N ILE A 136 -21.63 -6.92 -0.51
CA ILE A 136 -22.52 -6.01 -1.23
C ILE A 136 -23.90 -6.64 -1.48
N SER A 137 -23.98 -7.96 -1.71
CA SER A 137 -25.25 -8.67 -1.95
C SER A 137 -26.20 -8.62 -0.76
N ARG A 138 -25.67 -8.51 0.47
CA ARG A 138 -26.45 -8.41 1.72
C ARG A 138 -27.40 -9.59 1.94
N ASP A 139 -27.07 -10.76 1.39
CA ASP A 139 -27.89 -11.97 1.47
C ASP A 139 -27.72 -12.78 2.77
N GLY A 140 -26.96 -12.26 3.74
CA GLY A 140 -26.69 -12.92 5.01
C GLY A 140 -25.57 -13.97 4.98
N SER A 141 -24.97 -14.25 3.82
CA SER A 141 -23.87 -15.22 3.70
C SER A 141 -22.50 -14.67 4.10
N THR A 142 -22.39 -13.36 4.38
CA THR A 142 -21.14 -12.71 4.78
C THR A 142 -20.71 -13.15 6.18
N ARG A 143 -19.49 -13.68 6.28
CA ARG A 143 -18.88 -14.04 7.58
C ARG A 143 -18.08 -12.87 8.11
N LEU A 144 -18.34 -12.44 9.34
CA LEU A 144 -17.67 -11.30 9.97
C LEU A 144 -16.68 -11.78 11.04
N ALA A 145 -15.73 -10.92 11.40
CA ALA A 145 -14.69 -11.23 12.38
C ALA A 145 -15.26 -11.63 13.75
N LYS A 146 -16.35 -11.00 14.19
CA LYS A 146 -17.05 -11.35 15.44
C LYS A 146 -17.62 -12.77 15.46
N ASP A 147 -17.80 -13.40 14.29
CA ASP A 147 -18.41 -14.72 14.13
C ASP A 147 -17.35 -15.84 13.95
N ASP A 148 -16.05 -15.54 14.08
CA ASP A 148 -14.97 -16.55 14.02
C ASP A 148 -14.26 -16.67 15.36
N GLU A 149 -14.37 -17.84 15.99
CA GLU A 149 -13.79 -18.12 17.31
C GLU A 149 -12.27 -17.91 17.36
N ARG A 150 -11.54 -18.08 16.25
CA ARG A 150 -10.09 -17.85 16.23
C ARG A 150 -9.74 -16.37 16.41
N LEU A 151 -10.63 -15.46 16.03
CA LEU A 151 -10.39 -14.02 16.11
C LEU A 151 -10.89 -13.39 17.41
N LYS A 152 -11.58 -14.16 18.26
CA LYS A 152 -12.31 -13.67 19.44
C LYS A 152 -11.47 -12.81 20.40
N SER A 153 -10.20 -13.16 20.61
CA SER A 153 -9.29 -12.40 21.47
C SER A 153 -8.85 -11.06 20.89
N TYR A 154 -8.95 -10.89 19.56
CA TYR A 154 -8.54 -9.68 18.85
C TYR A 154 -9.70 -8.76 18.50
N VAL A 155 -10.94 -9.25 18.56
CA VAL A 155 -12.12 -8.45 18.23
C VAL A 155 -12.33 -7.36 19.28
N ALA A 156 -12.34 -6.11 18.83
CA ALA A 156 -12.44 -4.93 19.69
C ALA A 156 -13.27 -3.82 19.03
N PRO A 157 -13.87 -2.88 19.79
CA PRO A 157 -14.55 -1.72 19.24
C PRO A 157 -13.52 -0.69 18.71
N VAL A 158 -12.90 -0.99 17.56
CA VAL A 158 -11.71 -0.26 17.08
C VAL A 158 -11.94 1.23 16.85
N VAL A 159 -13.16 1.63 16.46
CA VAL A 159 -13.51 3.06 16.28
C VAL A 159 -13.43 3.82 17.61
N LEU A 160 -13.97 3.24 18.69
CA LEU A 160 -13.89 3.85 20.03
C LEU A 160 -12.46 3.87 20.54
N TYR A 161 -11.72 2.78 20.33
CA TYR A 161 -10.30 2.69 20.68
C TYR A 161 -9.46 3.78 19.98
N MET A 162 -9.61 3.93 18.66
CA MET A 162 -8.90 4.98 17.92
C MET A 162 -9.35 6.38 18.31
N ARG A 163 -10.65 6.60 18.58
CA ARG A 163 -11.17 7.90 19.02
C ARG A 163 -10.59 8.32 20.37
N ASP A 164 -10.47 7.40 21.33
CA ASP A 164 -9.81 7.65 22.61
C ASP A 164 -8.35 8.09 22.43
N LEU A 165 -7.60 7.37 21.59
CA LEU A 165 -6.22 7.72 21.27
C LEU A 165 -6.08 9.08 20.58
N LEU A 166 -6.97 9.41 19.64
CA LEU A 166 -7.01 10.71 18.98
C LEU A 166 -7.32 11.84 19.98
N SER A 167 -8.22 11.61 20.93
CA SER A 167 -8.52 12.59 22.01
C SER A 167 -7.30 12.88 22.90
N LYS A 168 -6.38 11.91 23.00
CA LYS A 168 -5.10 12.02 23.71
C LYS A 168 -3.95 12.51 22.82
N GLY A 169 -4.25 12.97 21.61
CA GLY A 169 -3.28 13.49 20.65
C GLY A 169 -2.32 12.43 20.08
N LYS A 170 -2.65 11.14 20.17
CA LYS A 170 -1.79 10.06 19.68
C LYS A 170 -1.90 9.91 18.16
N ARG A 171 -0.75 9.76 17.49
CA ARG A 171 -0.64 9.63 16.03
C ARG A 171 -1.13 8.26 15.54
N ILE A 172 -1.95 8.28 14.49
CA ILE A 172 -2.42 7.10 13.76
C ILE A 172 -1.92 7.19 12.32
N ILE A 173 -1.44 6.06 11.76
CA ILE A 173 -1.08 5.96 10.35
C ILE A 173 -2.01 4.95 9.66
N ILE A 174 -2.61 5.35 8.54
CA ILE A 174 -3.34 4.46 7.65
C ILE A 174 -2.42 4.06 6.50
N GLU A 175 -2.14 2.76 6.41
CA GLU A 175 -1.36 2.16 5.34
C GLU A 175 -2.29 1.67 4.21
N GLY A 176 -2.45 2.52 3.20
CA GLY A 176 -3.28 2.24 2.03
C GLY A 176 -2.73 1.14 1.13
N THR A 177 -3.61 0.41 0.45
CA THR A 177 -3.24 -0.69 -0.46
C THR A 177 -3.35 -0.30 -1.93
N GLN A 178 -2.65 -1.01 -2.82
CA GLN A 178 -2.65 -0.73 -4.28
C GLN A 178 -2.25 0.73 -4.63
N GLY A 179 -2.49 1.16 -5.88
CA GLY A 179 -2.25 2.54 -6.32
C GLY A 179 -3.49 3.15 -6.93
N PHE A 180 -3.50 4.48 -7.07
CA PHE A 180 -4.63 5.26 -7.57
C PHE A 180 -5.12 4.79 -8.95
N GLY A 181 -4.21 4.42 -9.85
CA GLY A 181 -4.53 3.87 -11.16
C GLY A 181 -5.19 2.50 -11.14
N LEU A 182 -5.30 1.86 -9.97
CA LEU A 182 -6.05 0.62 -9.75
C LEU A 182 -7.38 0.86 -9.01
N SER A 183 -7.78 2.10 -8.74
CA SER A 183 -9.08 2.37 -8.13
C SER A 183 -10.23 1.85 -9.01
N VAL A 184 -11.20 1.18 -8.40
CA VAL A 184 -12.44 0.75 -9.08
C VAL A 184 -13.28 1.93 -9.58
N LEU A 185 -13.14 3.11 -8.95
CA LEU A 185 -13.92 4.30 -9.26
C LEU A 185 -13.17 5.27 -10.18
N HIS A 186 -11.86 5.42 -9.97
CA HIS A 186 -11.07 6.50 -10.58
C HIS A 186 -10.09 6.02 -11.65
N SER A 187 -9.91 4.71 -11.83
CA SER A 187 -9.03 4.21 -12.89
C SER A 187 -9.60 4.50 -14.27
N GLN A 188 -8.79 5.13 -15.12
CA GLN A 188 -9.09 5.30 -16.55
C GLN A 188 -9.06 3.97 -17.32
N TYR A 189 -8.60 2.90 -16.68
CA TYR A 189 -8.43 1.59 -17.30
C TYR A 189 -9.36 0.53 -16.69
N TYR A 190 -10.50 0.91 -16.10
CA TYR A 190 -11.53 -0.08 -15.76
C TYR A 190 -11.87 -0.93 -17.01
N PRO A 191 -11.95 -2.27 -16.91
CA PRO A 191 -12.02 -3.11 -15.70
C PRO A 191 -10.66 -3.59 -15.13
N TYR A 192 -9.53 -3.10 -15.63
CA TYR A 192 -8.18 -3.43 -15.14
C TYR A 192 -7.83 -2.68 -13.84
N ALA A 193 -8.66 -2.86 -12.83
CA ALA A 193 -8.61 -2.22 -11.53
C ALA A 193 -8.73 -3.27 -10.41
N THR A 194 -8.48 -2.85 -9.16
CA THR A 194 -8.88 -3.65 -7.99
C THR A 194 -10.37 -3.51 -7.75
N SER A 195 -10.92 -4.27 -6.79
CA SER A 195 -12.35 -4.27 -6.51
C SER A 195 -12.81 -3.10 -5.62
N ARG A 196 -11.92 -2.19 -5.26
CA ARG A 196 -12.15 -1.09 -4.31
C ARG A 196 -11.57 0.22 -4.80
N ASP A 197 -12.03 1.31 -4.21
CA ASP A 197 -11.35 2.59 -4.36
C ASP A 197 -10.03 2.59 -3.57
N THR A 198 -9.05 3.33 -4.07
CA THR A 198 -7.69 3.42 -3.53
C THR A 198 -7.28 4.86 -3.19
N SER A 199 -8.27 5.75 -3.06
CA SER A 199 -8.09 7.13 -2.59
C SER A 199 -7.92 7.21 -1.07
N ALA A 200 -7.38 8.34 -0.59
CA ALA A 200 -7.25 8.65 0.81
C ALA A 200 -8.61 8.65 1.51
N ALA A 201 -9.63 9.23 0.87
CA ALA A 201 -10.98 9.28 1.41
C ALA A 201 -11.56 7.87 1.63
N ALA A 202 -11.37 6.96 0.67
CA ALA A 202 -11.78 5.57 0.83
C ALA A 202 -11.06 4.88 1.99
N PHE A 203 -9.75 5.07 2.14
CA PHE A 203 -9.00 4.46 3.24
C PHE A 203 -9.39 5.01 4.61
N VAL A 204 -9.71 6.30 4.71
CA VAL A 204 -10.26 6.90 5.94
C VAL A 204 -11.60 6.28 6.29
N SER A 205 -12.48 6.12 5.29
CA SER A 205 -13.77 5.45 5.46
C SER A 205 -13.63 3.99 5.88
N GLU A 206 -12.72 3.23 5.26
CA GLU A 206 -12.46 1.81 5.59
C GLU A 206 -11.88 1.63 7.00
N ALA A 207 -11.07 2.60 7.45
CA ALA A 207 -10.51 2.64 8.80
C ALA A 207 -11.56 2.99 9.87
N GLY A 208 -12.72 3.57 9.50
CA GLY A 208 -13.70 4.05 10.47
C GLY A 208 -13.29 5.35 11.16
N LEU A 209 -12.58 6.23 10.44
CA LEU A 209 -12.12 7.54 10.92
C LEU A 209 -12.86 8.67 10.19
N SER A 210 -12.88 9.87 10.79
CA SER A 210 -13.49 11.04 10.17
C SER A 210 -12.52 11.67 9.16
N PRO A 211 -13.00 12.20 8.02
CA PRO A 211 -12.18 13.04 7.16
C PRO A 211 -11.55 14.24 7.90
N LEU A 212 -12.19 14.72 8.97
CA LEU A 212 -11.67 15.81 9.80
C LEU A 212 -10.52 15.38 10.75
N ASP A 213 -10.25 14.09 10.88
CA ASP A 213 -9.13 13.60 11.70
C ASP A 213 -7.78 13.69 10.95
N VAL A 214 -7.82 13.82 9.62
CA VAL A 214 -6.65 13.76 8.73
C VAL A 214 -5.94 15.11 8.64
N ASP A 215 -4.67 15.14 9.02
CA ASP A 215 -3.78 16.30 8.84
C ASP A 215 -2.71 16.08 7.77
N ASP A 216 -2.54 14.83 7.30
CA ASP A 216 -1.43 14.47 6.44
C ASP A 216 -1.83 13.38 5.43
N VAL A 217 -1.73 13.69 4.14
CA VAL A 217 -1.95 12.75 3.04
C VAL A 217 -0.64 12.62 2.26
N VAL A 218 -0.05 11.43 2.33
CA VAL A 218 1.24 11.08 1.75
C VAL A 218 1.02 10.34 0.45
N LEU A 219 1.32 10.99 -0.68
CA LEU A 219 1.26 10.35 -1.99
C LEU A 219 2.60 9.67 -2.31
N VAL A 220 2.60 8.35 -2.40
CA VAL A 220 3.78 7.55 -2.73
C VAL A 220 3.78 7.22 -4.21
N ILE A 221 4.84 7.65 -4.90
CA ILE A 221 5.12 7.37 -6.30
C ILE A 221 6.47 6.64 -6.44
N ARG A 222 6.75 6.13 -7.63
CA ARG A 222 8.05 5.56 -8.01
C ARG A 222 8.52 6.11 -9.35
N THR A 223 9.84 6.12 -9.51
CA THR A 223 10.55 6.64 -10.69
C THR A 223 10.12 5.98 -12.00
N TYR A 224 9.97 4.65 -12.01
CA TYR A 224 9.47 3.88 -13.14
C TYR A 224 8.14 3.22 -12.77
N PRO A 225 6.98 3.65 -13.29
CA PRO A 225 5.71 2.96 -13.09
C PRO A 225 5.79 1.48 -13.48
N ILE A 226 5.06 0.65 -12.74
CA ILE A 226 5.00 -0.80 -12.98
C ILE A 226 3.55 -1.29 -12.97
N ARG A 227 3.27 -2.38 -13.67
CA ARG A 227 2.03 -3.15 -13.53
C ARG A 227 2.36 -4.64 -13.38
N VAL A 228 1.38 -5.43 -12.93
CA VAL A 228 1.48 -6.89 -12.94
C VAL A 228 1.73 -7.38 -14.37
N GLY A 229 2.50 -8.46 -14.57
CA GLY A 229 2.68 -9.04 -15.89
C GLY A 229 1.38 -9.53 -16.55
N GLY A 230 1.40 -9.74 -17.86
CA GLY A 230 0.24 -10.19 -18.63
C GLY A 230 -0.79 -9.09 -18.89
N ASN A 231 -2.06 -9.48 -19.02
CA ASN A 231 -3.16 -8.57 -19.37
C ASN A 231 -3.71 -7.80 -18.16
N SER A 232 -2.84 -7.00 -17.53
CA SER A 232 -3.17 -6.14 -16.38
C SER A 232 -3.63 -4.74 -16.78
N GLY A 233 -4.02 -4.54 -18.04
CA GLY A 233 -4.46 -3.28 -18.62
C GLY A 233 -3.32 -2.44 -19.23
N PRO A 234 -3.65 -1.30 -19.87
CA PRO A 234 -2.65 -0.46 -20.53
C PRO A 234 -1.57 0.08 -19.57
N LEU A 235 -0.34 0.18 -20.06
CA LEU A 235 0.75 0.88 -19.38
C LEU A 235 1.48 1.72 -20.44
N LYS A 236 1.34 3.04 -20.36
CA LYS A 236 1.93 3.97 -21.32
C LYS A 236 3.46 4.00 -21.17
N ASN A 237 4.19 4.17 -22.27
CA ASN A 237 5.66 4.24 -22.30
C ASN A 237 6.34 2.98 -21.75
N GLU A 238 5.76 1.81 -22.01
CA GLU A 238 6.29 0.53 -21.58
C GLU A 238 7.65 0.24 -22.22
N VAL A 239 8.58 -0.25 -21.40
CA VAL A 239 9.97 -0.56 -21.79
C VAL A 239 10.39 -1.89 -21.18
N ASP A 240 11.47 -2.47 -21.70
CA ASP A 240 12.09 -3.63 -21.07
C ASP A 240 12.91 -3.25 -19.84
N TRP A 241 13.00 -4.19 -18.90
CA TRP A 241 13.82 -4.05 -17.69
C TRP A 241 15.30 -3.79 -17.97
N ASN A 242 15.80 -4.17 -19.16
CA ASN A 242 17.15 -3.83 -19.59
C ASN A 242 17.37 -2.31 -19.69
N VAL A 243 16.36 -1.55 -20.11
CA VAL A 243 16.44 -0.07 -20.19
C VAL A 243 16.59 0.52 -18.78
N VAL A 244 15.83 0.02 -17.82
CA VAL A 244 15.90 0.45 -16.42
C VAL A 244 17.24 0.07 -15.79
N SER A 245 17.72 -1.15 -16.06
CA SER A 245 19.02 -1.65 -15.59
C SER A 245 20.17 -0.77 -16.07
N LEU A 246 20.19 -0.45 -17.38
CA LEU A 246 21.18 0.45 -17.97
C LEU A 246 21.07 1.87 -17.39
N SER A 247 19.85 2.38 -17.21
CA SER A 247 19.64 3.71 -16.62
C SER A 247 20.18 3.81 -15.20
N SER A 248 20.07 2.76 -14.39
CA SER A 248 20.56 2.79 -12.99
C SER A 248 22.06 3.06 -12.86
N GLY A 249 22.85 2.71 -13.89
CA GLY A 249 24.32 2.78 -13.85
C GLY A 249 24.98 1.83 -12.83
N SER A 250 24.21 0.93 -12.20
CA SER A 250 24.72 0.04 -11.13
C SER A 250 25.52 -1.16 -11.64
N GLY A 251 25.43 -1.47 -12.93
CA GLY A 251 25.91 -2.74 -13.49
C GLY A 251 25.08 -3.97 -13.09
N LYS A 252 24.02 -3.80 -12.28
CA LYS A 252 23.12 -4.89 -11.87
C LYS A 252 21.93 -4.99 -12.81
N SER A 253 21.52 -6.22 -13.10
CA SER A 253 20.25 -6.50 -13.79
C SER A 253 19.10 -6.27 -12.80
N LEU A 254 18.29 -5.24 -13.09
CA LEU A 254 17.08 -4.93 -12.33
C LEU A 254 15.91 -5.70 -12.91
N LEU A 255 15.18 -6.40 -12.05
CA LEU A 255 13.96 -7.12 -12.41
C LEU A 255 13.08 -7.22 -11.18
N GLU A 256 11.83 -6.75 -11.27
CA GLU A 256 10.87 -6.92 -10.17
C GLU A 256 9.82 -7.99 -10.47
N LEU A 257 9.55 -8.80 -9.45
CA LEU A 257 8.44 -9.75 -9.40
C LEU A 257 7.33 -9.20 -8.48
N THR A 258 6.08 -9.61 -8.72
CA THR A 258 4.98 -9.30 -7.79
C THR A 258 5.21 -9.99 -6.44
N SER A 259 4.85 -9.32 -5.34
CA SER A 259 5.08 -9.84 -3.99
C SER A 259 4.32 -11.14 -3.72
N VAL A 260 3.09 -11.24 -4.24
CA VAL A 260 2.16 -12.36 -4.01
C VAL A 260 2.32 -13.47 -5.05
N THR A 261 2.10 -13.17 -6.33
CA THR A 261 2.07 -14.19 -7.41
C THR A 261 3.42 -14.47 -8.06
N LYS A 262 4.49 -13.78 -7.64
CA LYS A 262 5.86 -13.88 -8.19
C LYS A 262 5.94 -13.73 -9.72
N THR A 263 5.01 -12.98 -10.30
CA THR A 263 4.94 -12.70 -11.74
C THR A 263 5.87 -11.55 -12.11
N LYS A 264 6.61 -11.65 -13.23
CA LYS A 264 7.43 -10.54 -13.75
C LYS A 264 6.56 -9.30 -13.96
N ARG A 265 6.98 -8.16 -13.40
CA ARG A 265 6.29 -6.89 -13.57
C ARG A 265 6.59 -6.30 -14.95
N ARG A 266 5.57 -5.65 -15.50
CA ARG A 266 5.65 -4.71 -16.61
C ARG A 266 6.20 -3.39 -16.08
N VAL A 267 7.01 -2.68 -16.86
CA VAL A 267 7.70 -1.44 -16.41
C VAL A 267 7.66 -0.39 -17.50
N ALA A 268 7.59 0.89 -17.12
CA ALA A 268 7.47 2.00 -18.05
C ALA A 268 8.29 3.22 -17.62
N ILE A 269 8.59 4.09 -18.58
CA ILE A 269 9.08 5.44 -18.32
C ILE A 269 7.99 6.26 -17.61
N PHE A 270 8.38 7.12 -16.68
CA PHE A 270 7.48 7.96 -15.91
C PHE A 270 6.45 8.69 -16.78
N ASP A 271 5.16 8.54 -16.44
CA ASP A 271 4.07 9.30 -17.03
C ASP A 271 3.45 10.21 -15.95
N PRO A 272 3.55 11.54 -16.08
CA PRO A 272 3.01 12.44 -15.07
C PRO A 272 1.48 12.42 -15.01
N LYS A 273 0.78 12.01 -16.08
CA LYS A 273 -0.69 12.12 -16.15
C LYS A 273 -1.40 11.36 -15.03
N ILE A 274 -0.98 10.14 -14.73
CA ILE A 274 -1.59 9.34 -13.67
C ILE A 274 -1.33 9.94 -12.28
N VAL A 275 -0.13 10.50 -12.07
CA VAL A 275 0.25 11.13 -10.81
C VAL A 275 -0.51 12.44 -10.61
N ILE A 276 -0.69 13.24 -11.67
CA ILE A 276 -1.53 14.46 -11.63
C ILE A 276 -2.95 14.11 -11.21
N ASN A 277 -3.57 13.10 -11.84
CA ASN A 277 -4.92 12.67 -11.45
C ASN A 277 -4.99 12.21 -9.98
N ALA A 278 -3.96 11.52 -9.50
CA ALA A 278 -3.87 11.11 -8.11
C ALA A 278 -3.72 12.32 -7.16
N ILE A 279 -2.97 13.35 -7.55
CA ILE A 279 -2.83 14.61 -6.81
C ILE A 279 -4.17 15.33 -6.74
N GLU A 280 -4.87 15.49 -7.86
CA GLU A 280 -6.17 16.19 -7.89
C GLU A 280 -7.22 15.49 -7.01
N CYS A 281 -7.23 14.16 -6.99
CA CYS A 281 -8.19 13.40 -6.18
C CYS A 281 -7.84 13.37 -4.69
N ASN A 282 -6.55 13.28 -4.34
CA ASN A 282 -6.12 13.06 -2.96
C ASN A 282 -5.63 14.33 -2.24
N ASN A 283 -5.35 15.41 -2.98
CA ASN A 283 -4.77 16.66 -2.49
C ASN A 283 -3.65 16.44 -1.44
N PRO A 284 -2.55 15.78 -1.80
CA PRO A 284 -1.53 15.37 -0.83
C PRO A 284 -0.82 16.56 -0.18
N SER A 285 -0.54 16.44 1.11
CA SER A 285 0.31 17.34 1.89
C SER A 285 1.80 17.13 1.58
N ARG A 286 2.18 15.91 1.21
CA ARG A 286 3.55 15.56 0.82
C ARG A 286 3.60 14.44 -0.23
N ILE A 287 4.65 14.43 -1.03
CA ILE A 287 4.92 13.40 -2.04
C ILE A 287 6.24 12.69 -1.72
N VAL A 288 6.21 11.35 -1.75
CA VAL A 288 7.39 10.50 -1.59
C VAL A 288 7.67 9.75 -2.90
N MET A 289 8.85 9.94 -3.49
CA MET A 289 9.26 9.24 -4.71
C MET A 289 10.30 8.16 -4.41
N ASN A 290 9.89 6.90 -4.50
CA ASN A 290 10.76 5.75 -4.28
C ASN A 290 11.48 5.26 -5.55
N HIS A 291 12.46 4.37 -5.34
CA HIS A 291 13.27 3.74 -6.38
C HIS A 291 14.13 4.75 -7.15
N LEU A 292 14.65 5.77 -6.48
CA LEU A 292 15.58 6.71 -7.10
C LEU A 292 16.89 6.01 -7.51
N ASP A 293 17.23 4.91 -6.84
CA ASP A 293 18.32 4.00 -7.21
C ASP A 293 18.17 3.38 -8.62
N TYR A 294 16.97 3.44 -9.21
CA TYR A 294 16.75 2.98 -10.60
C TYR A 294 17.15 4.05 -11.63
N ILE A 295 17.32 5.31 -11.19
CA ILE A 295 17.80 6.42 -12.01
C ILE A 295 19.32 6.57 -11.89
N CYS A 296 19.84 6.39 -10.68
CA CYS A 296 21.25 6.45 -10.37
C CYS A 296 21.53 5.62 -9.10
N SER A 297 22.49 4.70 -9.18
CA SER A 297 22.81 3.79 -8.09
C SER A 297 23.66 4.39 -6.95
N ASN A 298 24.33 5.51 -7.18
CA ASN A 298 25.32 6.06 -6.27
C ASN A 298 24.79 7.28 -5.50
N ILE A 299 23.65 7.10 -4.81
CA ILE A 299 22.98 8.19 -4.10
C ILE A 299 23.52 8.28 -2.68
N LYS A 300 24.25 9.36 -2.37
CA LYS A 300 24.71 9.66 -1.00
C LYS A 300 23.62 10.42 -0.24
N LYS A 301 23.59 10.24 1.09
CA LYS A 301 22.52 10.71 2.00
C LYS A 301 22.25 12.23 1.94
N ASP A 302 23.22 13.02 1.45
CA ASP A 302 23.15 14.49 1.45
C ASP A 302 23.59 15.12 0.10
N CYS A 303 23.81 14.32 -0.94
CA CYS A 303 24.20 14.81 -2.25
C CYS A 303 23.67 13.88 -3.34
N PHE A 304 22.72 14.39 -4.13
CA PHE A 304 22.24 13.72 -5.32
C PHE A 304 23.19 14.00 -6.48
N GLU A 305 23.51 12.96 -7.26
CA GLU A 305 24.14 13.18 -8.56
C GLU A 305 23.26 14.09 -9.44
N ILE A 306 23.90 14.77 -10.40
CA ILE A 306 23.25 15.69 -11.34
C ILE A 306 22.04 15.00 -12.00
N LYS A 307 22.22 13.77 -12.47
CA LYS A 307 21.17 12.97 -13.11
C LYS A 307 19.94 12.75 -12.22
N ALA A 308 20.15 12.41 -10.94
CA ALA A 308 19.05 12.21 -10.00
C ALA A 308 18.33 13.53 -9.68
N SER A 309 19.10 14.61 -9.51
CA SER A 309 18.55 15.96 -9.27
C SER A 309 17.73 16.48 -10.45
N GLU A 310 18.22 16.29 -11.68
CA GLU A 310 17.51 16.65 -12.92
C GLU A 310 16.23 15.83 -13.08
N PHE A 311 16.27 14.54 -12.78
CA PHE A 311 15.08 13.70 -12.80
C PHE A 311 14.02 14.17 -11.80
N ILE A 312 14.40 14.45 -10.55
CA ILE A 312 13.49 14.99 -9.53
C ILE A 312 12.86 16.30 -10.03
N LYS A 313 13.69 17.27 -10.46
CA LYS A 313 13.20 18.57 -10.97
C LYS A 313 12.26 18.41 -12.17
N SER A 314 12.55 17.48 -13.07
CA SER A 314 11.69 17.17 -14.21
C SER A 314 10.35 16.62 -13.74
N VAL A 315 10.33 15.67 -12.80
CA VAL A 315 9.09 15.13 -12.22
C VAL A 315 8.30 16.25 -11.55
N GLU A 316 8.92 17.05 -10.67
CA GLU A 316 8.29 18.18 -9.98
C GLU A 316 7.66 19.19 -10.95
N PHE A 317 8.38 19.56 -12.00
CA PHE A 317 7.89 20.45 -13.05
C PHE A 317 6.65 19.88 -13.74
N ASN A 318 6.68 18.59 -14.10
CA ASN A 318 5.59 17.94 -14.81
C ASN A 318 4.35 17.73 -13.94
N ILE A 319 4.49 17.43 -12.65
CA ILE A 319 3.37 17.21 -11.73
C ILE A 319 2.93 18.47 -10.98
N ARG A 320 3.66 19.58 -11.13
CA ARG A 320 3.40 20.89 -10.48
C ARG A 320 3.34 20.83 -8.94
N LYS A 321 4.09 19.91 -8.35
CA LYS A 321 4.22 19.71 -6.90
C LYS A 321 5.65 19.32 -6.57
N LYS A 322 6.11 19.71 -5.39
CA LYS A 322 7.41 19.29 -4.85
C LYS A 322 7.39 17.82 -4.44
N ILE A 323 8.53 17.17 -4.58
CA ILE A 323 8.79 15.86 -3.99
C ILE A 323 9.46 16.14 -2.65
N ASP A 324 8.88 15.72 -1.53
CA ASP A 324 9.38 16.01 -0.18
C ASP A 324 10.42 14.99 0.30
N TYR A 325 10.25 13.73 -0.13
CA TYR A 325 11.17 12.65 0.20
C TYR A 325 11.45 11.77 -1.00
N VAL A 326 12.66 11.24 -1.06
CA VAL A 326 13.06 10.24 -2.04
C VAL A 326 13.57 8.97 -1.38
N GLY A 327 13.18 7.84 -1.95
CA GLY A 327 13.67 6.54 -1.55
C GLY A 327 14.87 6.12 -2.39
N THR A 328 16.00 5.89 -1.74
CA THR A 328 17.29 5.56 -2.37
C THR A 328 17.69 4.10 -2.21
N SER A 329 16.89 3.32 -1.48
CA SER A 329 17.04 1.87 -1.31
C SER A 329 15.74 1.25 -0.78
N ASN A 330 15.78 -0.05 -0.48
CA ASN A 330 14.67 -0.80 0.13
C ASN A 330 14.33 -0.38 1.57
N SER A 331 15.21 0.36 2.25
CA SER A 331 15.00 0.80 3.64
C SER A 331 15.18 2.31 3.86
N SER A 332 15.76 3.01 2.89
CA SER A 332 16.09 4.43 3.01
C SER A 332 14.99 5.34 2.46
N LEU A 333 14.75 6.42 3.20
CA LEU A 333 14.08 7.64 2.76
C LEU A 333 14.94 8.84 3.16
N VAL A 334 15.13 9.76 2.23
CA VAL A 334 15.93 10.98 2.38
C VAL A 334 15.04 12.17 2.03
N LYS A 335 15.07 13.21 2.85
CA LYS A 335 14.34 14.46 2.57
C LYS A 335 15.00 15.17 1.39
N THR A 336 14.22 15.70 0.47
CA THR A 336 14.77 16.49 -0.64
C THR A 336 15.30 17.84 -0.13
N PRO A 337 16.44 18.33 -0.65
CA PRO A 337 16.89 19.70 -0.42
C PRO A 337 15.85 20.69 -0.91
N ASN A 338 15.67 21.77 -0.14
CA ASN A 338 14.81 22.90 -0.53
C ASN A 338 15.35 23.60 -1.80
#